data_AF-A0A3M1WMU7-F1
#
_entry.id   AF-A0A3M1WMU7-F1
#
_cell.length_a   1.000
_cell.length_b   1.000
_cell.length_c   1.000
_cell.angle_alpha   90.00
_cell.angle_beta   90.00
_cell.angle_gamma   90.00
#
_symmetry.space_group_name_H-M   'P 1'
#
loop_
_entity.id
_entity.type
_entity.pdbx_description
1 polymer ?
#
loop_
_entity_poly.entity_id
_entity_poly.type
_entity_poly.pdbx_seq_one_letter_code
_entity_poly.pdbx_strand_id
1 'polypeptide(L)'
;WRRCPRTPVFKPGIDRAQRFVNLAWLTPREEGYSRAIPLRLLAAFPEKAVSSPEPARKEWEAGLMGLRWRRPQLDAAGRQRQWLLALGDGSYDVKAIWGQLPERTSLVVRTAKNRA
;
A
#
# COMPACT_ATOMS: atom_id res chain seq x y z
N TRP A 1 -3.22 -12.63 -9.40
CA TRP A 1 -3.81 -11.57 -10.25
C TRP A 1 -4.88 -12.18 -11.14
N ARG A 2 -6.15 -11.81 -10.95
CA ARG A 2 -7.31 -12.25 -11.75
C ARG A 2 -7.59 -11.24 -12.87
N ARG A 3 -7.77 -11.74 -14.10
CA ARG A 3 -8.19 -10.91 -15.24
C ARG A 3 -9.63 -10.46 -15.05
N CYS A 4 -9.93 -9.21 -15.40
CA CYS A 4 -11.31 -8.74 -15.46
C CYS A 4 -12.03 -9.44 -16.63
N PRO A 5 -13.11 -10.21 -16.39
CA PRO A 5 -13.84 -10.90 -17.46
C PRO A 5 -14.45 -9.94 -18.49
N ARG A 6 -14.64 -8.66 -18.11
CA ARG A 6 -15.25 -7.60 -18.93
C ARG A 6 -14.25 -6.81 -19.77
N THR A 7 -12.95 -7.10 -19.69
CA THR A 7 -11.96 -6.43 -20.55
C THR A 7 -11.64 -7.27 -21.77
N PRO A 8 -11.47 -6.66 -22.97
CA PRO A 8 -11.09 -7.40 -24.17
C PRO A 8 -9.78 -8.18 -23.97
N VAL A 9 -9.66 -9.33 -24.64
CA VAL A 9 -8.49 -10.22 -24.51
C VAL A 9 -7.18 -9.51 -24.85
N PHE A 10 -7.19 -8.60 -25.83
CA PHE A 10 -6.03 -7.81 -26.26
C PHE A 10 -5.72 -6.59 -25.37
N LYS A 11 -6.60 -6.27 -24.40
CA LYS A 11 -6.39 -5.17 -23.43
C LYS A 11 -6.78 -5.65 -22.03
N PRO A 12 -6.05 -6.64 -21.47
CA PRO A 12 -6.42 -7.25 -20.21
C PRO A 12 -6.33 -6.25 -19.07
N GLY A 13 -7.41 -6.10 -18.31
CA GLY A 13 -7.44 -5.30 -17.09
C GLY A 13 -7.45 -6.16 -15.83
N ILE A 14 -7.07 -5.56 -14.71
CA ILE A 14 -7.25 -6.14 -13.39
C ILE A 14 -8.73 -6.03 -12.97
N ASP A 15 -9.25 -7.07 -12.33
CA ASP A 15 -10.57 -7.03 -11.69
C ASP A 15 -10.64 -5.90 -10.63
N ARG A 16 -11.80 -5.23 -10.56
CA ARG A 16 -12.05 -4.15 -9.60
C ARG A 16 -11.90 -4.62 -8.15
N ALA A 17 -12.27 -5.86 -7.84
CA ALA A 17 -12.13 -6.44 -6.50
C ALA A 17 -10.67 -6.54 -6.02
N GLN A 18 -9.69 -6.40 -6.93
CA GLN A 18 -8.27 -6.42 -6.60
C GLN A 18 -7.63 -5.02 -6.55
N ARG A 19 -8.42 -3.95 -6.67
CA ARG A 19 -7.92 -2.57 -6.60
C ARG A 19 -7.99 -2.01 -5.18
N PHE A 20 -7.47 -2.80 -4.24
CA PHE A 20 -7.38 -2.43 -2.84
C PHE A 20 -6.00 -2.72 -2.31
N VAL A 21 -5.49 -1.84 -1.45
CA VAL A 21 -4.27 -2.02 -0.69
C VAL A 21 -4.64 -2.51 0.70
N ASN A 22 -4.08 -3.65 1.11
CA ASN A 22 -4.19 -4.14 2.48
C ASN A 22 -3.01 -3.64 3.30
N LEU A 23 -3.27 -2.69 4.20
CA LEU A 23 -2.31 -2.30 5.23
C LEU A 23 -2.38 -3.33 6.36
N ALA A 24 -1.30 -4.06 6.57
CA ALA A 24 -1.21 -5.08 7.61
C ALA A 24 -0.01 -4.84 8.53
N TRP A 25 -0.16 -5.23 9.79
CA TRP A 25 0.95 -5.31 10.73
C TRP A 25 1.61 -6.69 10.62
N LEU A 26 2.91 -6.69 10.34
CA LEU A 26 3.74 -7.89 10.40
C LEU A 26 4.15 -8.13 11.86
N THR A 27 3.62 -9.18 12.47
CA THR A 27 3.93 -9.52 13.87
C THR A 27 5.36 -10.06 14.01
N PRO A 28 5.94 -10.01 15.21
CA PRO A 28 7.17 -10.76 15.50
C PRO A 28 7.05 -12.22 15.05
N ARG A 29 8.20 -12.82 14.72
CA ARG A 29 8.25 -14.22 14.31
C ARG A 29 8.02 -15.12 15.51
N GLU A 30 7.22 -16.16 15.30
CA GLU A 30 6.92 -17.23 16.26
C GLU A 30 7.09 -18.56 15.51
N GLU A 31 7.94 -19.45 16.05
CA GLU A 31 8.29 -20.74 15.42
C GLU A 31 8.72 -20.63 13.94
N GLY A 32 9.39 -19.53 13.60
CA GLY A 32 9.87 -19.27 12.24
C GLY A 32 8.83 -18.62 11.30
N TYR A 33 7.55 -18.55 11.70
CA TYR A 33 6.48 -17.92 10.94
C TYR A 33 6.18 -16.51 11.44
N SER A 34 5.56 -15.68 10.61
CA SER A 34 5.02 -14.37 11.02
C SER A 34 3.63 -14.21 10.42
N ARG A 35 2.77 -13.43 11.09
CA ARG A 35 1.42 -13.14 10.63
C ARG A 35 1.32 -11.69 10.16
N ALA A 36 0.62 -11.50 9.05
CA ALA A 36 0.21 -10.18 8.59
C ALA A 36 -1.22 -9.93 9.08
N ILE A 37 -1.36 -9.22 10.21
CA ILE A 37 -2.67 -8.87 10.78
C ILE A 37 -3.23 -7.67 10.00
N PRO A 38 -4.36 -7.78 9.29
CA PRO A 38 -4.94 -6.67 8.56
C PRO A 38 -5.34 -5.54 9.53
N LEU A 39 -4.88 -4.32 9.24
CA LEU A 39 -5.27 -3.13 9.98
C LEU A 39 -6.32 -2.34 9.20
N ARG A 40 -6.18 -2.26 7.88
CA ARG A 40 -7.06 -1.48 7.02
C ARG A 40 -7.01 -1.93 5.57
N LEU A 41 -8.17 -1.96 4.93
CA LEU A 41 -8.30 -2.14 3.48
C LEU A 41 -8.60 -0.79 2.82
N LEU A 42 -7.79 -0.40 1.85
CA LEU A 42 -7.80 0.93 1.25
C LEU A 42 -8.07 0.87 -0.25
N ALA A 43 -9.03 1.66 -0.72
CA ALA A 43 -9.34 1.76 -2.14
C ALA A 43 -8.16 2.37 -2.94
N ALA A 44 -7.76 1.71 -4.02
CA ALA A 44 -6.69 2.11 -4.93
C ALA A 44 -7.19 2.08 -6.39
N PHE A 45 -8.27 2.83 -6.64
CA PHE A 45 -8.85 3.01 -7.98
C PHE A 45 -8.15 4.19 -8.67
N PRO A 46 -7.22 3.99 -9.62
CA PRO A 46 -6.61 5.11 -10.34
C PRO A 46 -7.64 5.80 -11.23
N GLU A 47 -7.36 7.03 -11.68
CA GLU A 47 -8.25 7.81 -12.57
C GLU A 47 -8.74 7.03 -13.81
N LYS A 48 -7.88 6.18 -14.37
CA LYS A 48 -8.21 5.33 -15.53
C LYS A 48 -9.09 4.12 -15.19
N ALA A 49 -9.42 3.89 -13.92
CA ALA A 49 -10.35 2.85 -13.53
C ALA A 49 -11.79 3.30 -13.81
N VAL A 50 -12.71 2.34 -13.83
CA VAL A 50 -14.14 2.65 -13.88
C VAL A 50 -14.50 3.51 -12.66
N SER A 51 -15.33 4.53 -12.88
CA SER A 51 -15.76 5.48 -11.85
C SER A 51 -16.22 4.79 -10.55
N SER A 52 -15.93 5.44 -9.42
CA SER A 52 -16.19 4.99 -8.06
C SER A 52 -16.57 6.18 -7.19
N PRO A 53 -17.42 6.02 -6.17
CA PRO A 53 -17.60 7.03 -5.13
C PRO A 53 -16.30 7.32 -4.35
N GLU A 54 -15.39 6.34 -4.32
CA GLU A 54 -14.06 6.51 -3.73
C GLU A 54 -13.19 7.47 -4.58
N PRO A 55 -12.47 8.41 -3.95
CA PRO A 55 -11.52 9.26 -4.65
C PRO A 55 -10.50 8.45 -5.45
N ALA A 56 -10.17 8.95 -6.65
CA ALA A 56 -9.16 8.33 -7.48
C ALA A 56 -7.80 8.34 -6.78
N ARG A 57 -7.18 7.17 -6.65
CA ARG A 57 -5.87 6.97 -6.01
C ARG A 57 -5.09 5.85 -6.70
N LYS A 58 -3.80 6.09 -6.91
CA LYS A 58 -2.82 5.06 -7.27
C LYS A 58 -2.52 4.20 -6.04
N GLU A 59 -1.96 3.02 -6.28
CA GLU A 59 -1.63 2.06 -5.22
C GLU A 59 -0.70 2.65 -4.16
N TRP A 60 0.39 3.31 -4.59
CA TRP A 60 1.34 3.93 -3.66
C TRP A 60 0.73 5.10 -2.87
N GLU A 61 -0.25 5.82 -3.43
CA GLU A 61 -0.98 6.89 -2.75
C GLU A 61 -1.90 6.33 -1.66
N ALA A 62 -2.57 5.21 -1.94
CA ALA A 62 -3.38 4.49 -0.97
C ALA A 62 -2.53 3.94 0.19
N GLY A 63 -1.37 3.33 -0.11
CA GLY A 63 -0.46 2.87 0.94
C GLY A 63 0.09 4.03 1.78
N LEU A 64 0.50 5.14 1.17
CA LEU A 64 0.94 6.34 1.87
C LEU A 64 -0.16 6.92 2.78
N MET A 65 -1.41 6.93 2.32
CA MET A 65 -2.57 7.30 3.15
C MET A 65 -2.70 6.38 4.36
N GLY A 66 -2.46 5.08 4.19
CA GLY A 66 -2.40 4.12 5.29
C GLY A 66 -1.33 4.47 6.33
N LEU A 67 -0.13 4.86 5.88
CA LEU A 67 0.95 5.28 6.79
C LEU A 67 0.60 6.57 7.54
N ARG A 68 0.05 7.57 6.83
CA ARG A 68 -0.42 8.84 7.43
C ARG A 68 -1.56 8.62 8.43
N TRP A 69 -2.41 7.62 8.20
CA TRP A 69 -3.44 7.23 9.16
C TRP A 69 -2.85 6.52 10.39
N ARG A 70 -1.81 5.69 10.22
CA ARG A 70 -1.26 4.88 11.32
C ARG A 70 -0.34 5.67 12.24
N ARG A 71 0.47 6.60 11.72
CA ARG A 71 1.45 7.36 12.51
C ARG A 71 0.80 8.09 13.72
N PRO A 72 -0.29 8.87 13.55
CA PRO A 72 -0.95 9.53 14.68
C PRO A 72 -1.51 8.57 15.74
N GLN A 73 -1.93 7.36 15.36
CA GLN A 73 -2.41 6.37 16.33
C GLN A 73 -1.30 5.84 17.23
N LEU A 74 -0.09 5.63 16.68
CA LEU A 74 1.06 5.27 17.49
C LEU A 74 1.40 6.41 18.46
N ASP A 75 1.32 7.65 17.99
CA ASP A 75 1.60 8.82 18.82
C ASP A 75 0.57 8.96 19.95
N ALA A 76 -0.72 8.77 19.65
CA ALA A 76 -1.80 8.75 20.64
C ALA A 76 -1.66 7.61 21.66
N ALA A 77 -1.05 6.50 21.28
CA ALA A 77 -0.74 5.39 22.17
C ALA A 77 0.56 5.58 22.99
N GLY A 78 1.14 6.78 23.03
CA GLY A 78 2.37 7.07 23.76
C GLY A 78 3.63 6.51 23.11
N ARG A 79 3.59 6.17 21.83
CA ARG A 79 4.70 5.56 21.08
C ARG A 79 5.34 6.54 20.10
N GLN A 80 5.50 7.80 20.50
CA GLN A 80 6.00 8.86 19.62
C GLN A 80 7.41 8.55 19.12
N ARG A 81 8.27 7.99 19.98
CA ARG A 81 9.66 7.64 19.63
C ARG A 81 9.79 6.39 18.76
N GLN A 82 8.73 5.59 18.64
CA GLN A 82 8.77 4.34 17.87
C GLN A 82 8.77 4.65 16.37
N TRP A 83 9.78 4.16 15.65
CA TRP A 83 9.83 4.22 14.20
C TRP A 83 8.83 3.25 13.56
N LEU A 84 8.18 3.69 12.49
CA LEU A 84 7.36 2.83 11.64
C LEU A 84 8.20 2.35 10.46
N LEU A 85 8.35 1.03 10.30
CA LEU A 85 8.94 0.43 9.11
C LEU A 85 7.82 -0.11 8.22
N ALA A 86 7.69 0.46 7.02
CA ALA A 86 6.78 -0.01 6.00
C ALA A 86 7.51 -0.87 4.97
N LEU A 87 6.88 -1.96 4.52
CA LEU A 87 7.37 -2.82 3.45
C LEU A 87 6.45 -2.65 2.23
N GLY A 88 7.03 -2.32 1.08
CA GLY A 88 6.33 -2.18 -0.20
C GLY A 88 6.95 -3.03 -1.30
N ASP A 89 6.14 -3.42 -2.27
CA ASP A 89 6.64 -4.06 -3.49
C ASP A 89 7.09 -3.00 -4.52
N GLY A 90 7.49 -3.43 -5.72
CA GLY A 90 7.98 -2.52 -6.76
C GLY A 90 7.00 -1.44 -7.22
N SER A 91 5.71 -1.53 -6.90
CA SER A 91 4.75 -0.45 -7.18
C SER A 91 4.98 0.79 -6.30
N TYR A 92 5.69 0.63 -5.18
CA TYR A 92 6.06 1.70 -4.25
C TYR A 92 7.40 2.34 -4.59
N ASP A 93 8.14 1.79 -5.56
CA ASP A 93 9.39 2.38 -6.01
C ASP A 93 9.05 3.54 -6.95
N VAL A 94 8.70 4.68 -6.37
CA VAL A 94 8.28 5.90 -7.07
C VAL A 94 8.89 7.10 -6.36
N LYS A 95 9.58 7.99 -7.10
CA LYS A 95 10.29 9.14 -6.51
C LYS A 95 9.41 9.99 -5.56
N ALA A 96 8.13 10.16 -5.91
CA ALA A 96 7.20 11.00 -5.18
C ALA A 96 6.89 10.54 -3.75
N ILE A 97 6.98 9.24 -3.43
CA ILE A 97 6.60 8.75 -2.09
C ILE A 97 7.63 9.13 -1.03
N TRP A 98 8.91 9.19 -1.40
CA TRP A 98 10.03 9.38 -0.47
C TRP A 98 10.00 10.75 0.22
N GLY A 99 9.56 11.80 -0.49
CA GLY A 99 9.39 13.13 0.09
C GLY A 99 8.09 13.32 0.87
N GLN A 100 7.27 12.29 0.98
CA GLN A 100 5.91 12.38 1.52
C GLN A 100 5.64 11.49 2.73
N LEU A 101 6.63 10.68 3.14
CA LEU A 101 6.52 9.79 4.29
C LEU A 101 6.23 10.60 5.56
N PRO A 102 5.36 10.10 6.46
CA PRO A 102 5.17 10.71 7.77
C PRO A 102 6.49 10.73 8.56
N GLU A 103 6.60 11.60 9.56
CA GLU A 103 7.75 11.59 10.47
C GLU A 103 8.00 10.20 11.07
N ARG A 104 9.29 9.91 11.36
CA ARG A 104 9.72 8.66 12.00
C ARG A 104 9.17 7.41 11.29
N THR A 105 9.14 7.47 9.96
CA THR A 105 8.71 6.39 9.09
C THR A 105 9.79 6.10 8.06
N SER A 106 10.19 4.83 7.98
CA SER A 106 11.08 4.32 6.94
C SER A 106 10.29 3.39 6.02
N LEU A 107 10.63 3.39 4.74
CA LEU A 107 10.02 2.53 3.75
C LEU A 107 11.12 1.69 3.09
N VAL A 108 10.93 0.36 3.09
CA VAL A 108 11.76 -0.57 2.33
C VAL A 108 10.94 -1.06 1.15
N VAL A 109 11.49 -0.89 -0.05
CA VAL A 109 10.82 -1.25 -1.29
C VAL A 109 11.69 -2.18 -2.11
N ARG A 110 11.07 -3.20 -2.71
CA ARG A 110 11.73 -3.97 -3.78
C ARG A 110 11.90 -3.08 -5.01
N THR A 111 13.14 -2.78 -5.40
CA THR A 111 13.43 -2.02 -6.63
C THR A 111 12.76 -2.64 -7.86
N ALA A 112 12.10 -1.83 -8.67
CA ALA A 112 11.51 -2.30 -9.92
C ALA A 112 12.61 -2.66 -10.94
N LYS A 113 12.50 -3.82 -11.59
CA LYS A 113 13.53 -4.36 -12.51
C LYS A 113 13.87 -3.46 -13.71
N ASN A 114 13.04 -2.47 -14.05
CA ASN A 114 13.15 -1.68 -15.29
C ASN A 114 13.70 -0.27 -15.05
N ARG A 115 14.73 -0.11 -14.22
CA ARG A 115 15.37 1.19 -13.93
C ARG A 115 16.83 1.30 -14.40
N ALA A 116 17.28 0.36 -15.24
CA ALA A 116 18.53 0.46 -15.99
C ALA A 116 18.32 1.30 -17.24
#